data_AF-A0A6F8T749-F1
#
_entry.id   AF-A0A6F8T749-F1
#
_cell.length_a   1.000
_cell.length_b   1.000
_cell.length_c   1.000
_cell.angle_alpha   90.00
_cell.angle_beta   90.00
_cell.angle_gamma   90.00
#
_symmetry.space_group_name_H-M   'P 1'
#
loop_
_entity.id
_entity.type
_entity.pdbx_description
1 polymer ?
#
loop_
_entity_poly.entity_id
_entity_poly.type
_entity_poly.pdbx_seq_one_letter_code
_entity_poly.pdbx_strand_id
1 'polypeptide(L)'
;MPVGVKVTIVADRGFASYRFFDFIERELGFSYVIRLKSSTTIISKKSTTKKAKEWLRTDGRSLNIKQAKLTKEEFPVEQIIITK
;
A
#
# COMPACT_ATOMS: atom_id res chain seq x y z
N MET A 1 -22.74 -4.70 -8.80
CA MET A 1 -23.10 -3.47 -8.06
C MET A 1 -24.00 -2.60 -8.95
N PRO A 2 -24.81 -1.68 -8.40
CA PRO A 2 -25.56 -0.73 -9.22
C PRO A 2 -24.61 0.05 -10.14
N VAL A 3 -25.09 0.34 -11.35
CA VAL A 3 -24.31 1.07 -12.37
C VAL A 3 -23.89 2.43 -11.82
N GLY A 4 -22.60 2.77 -11.97
CA GLY A 4 -22.06 4.08 -11.59
C GLY A 4 -21.58 4.22 -10.15
N VAL A 5 -21.71 3.19 -9.30
CA VAL A 5 -21.19 3.23 -7.93
C VAL A 5 -19.68 2.97 -7.92
N LYS A 6 -18.91 3.92 -7.36
CA LYS A 6 -17.48 3.77 -7.08
C LYS A 6 -17.27 3.40 -5.62
N VAL A 7 -16.52 2.34 -5.36
CA VAL A 7 -16.23 1.87 -4.00
C VAL A 7 -14.76 2.08 -3.68
N THR A 8 -14.48 2.58 -2.47
CA THR A 8 -13.15 2.65 -1.88
C THR A 8 -13.15 1.96 -0.53
N ILE A 9 -12.29 0.96 -0.37
CA ILE A 9 -12.12 0.24 0.90
C ILE A 9 -11.14 1.01 1.78
N VAL A 10 -11.50 1.24 3.04
CA VAL A 10 -10.58 1.77 4.05
C VAL A 10 -10.41 0.73 5.14
N ALA A 11 -9.17 0.29 5.41
CA ALA A 11 -8.90 -0.76 6.39
C ALA A 11 -7.58 -0.54 7.16
N ASP A 12 -7.49 -1.08 8.37
CA ASP A 12 -6.26 -1.02 9.18
C ASP A 12 -5.27 -2.14 8.82
N ARG A 13 -4.14 -2.17 9.51
CA ARG A 13 -2.97 -3.01 9.25
C ARG A 13 -3.20 -4.52 9.37
N GLY A 14 -4.32 -4.93 9.95
CA GLY A 14 -4.76 -6.34 9.98
C GLY A 14 -5.11 -6.88 8.59
N PHE A 15 -5.46 -5.99 7.65
CA PHE A 15 -5.88 -6.33 6.29
C PHE A 15 -4.76 -6.21 5.25
N ALA A 16 -3.59 -5.69 5.63
CA ALA A 16 -2.45 -5.46 4.73
C ALA A 16 -1.72 -6.75 4.34
N SER A 17 -2.39 -7.65 3.61
CA SER A 17 -1.83 -8.89 3.07
C SER A 17 -1.88 -8.91 1.55
N TYR A 18 -0.89 -9.51 0.89
CA TYR A 18 -0.85 -9.59 -0.58
C TYR A 18 -2.10 -10.27 -1.16
N ARG A 19 -2.64 -11.30 -0.50
CA ARG A 19 -3.87 -11.98 -0.92
C ARG A 19 -5.10 -11.08 -0.86
N PHE A 20 -5.17 -10.21 0.14
CA PHE A 20 -6.29 -9.28 0.27
C PHE A 20 -6.21 -8.16 -0.78
N PHE A 21 -5.02 -7.64 -1.06
CA PHE A 21 -4.83 -6.70 -2.16
C PHE A 21 -5.19 -7.34 -3.52
N ASP A 22 -4.71 -8.56 -3.77
CA ASP A 22 -5.01 -9.31 -5.00
C ASP A 22 -6.53 -9.55 -5.17
N PHE A 23 -7.21 -9.93 -4.08
CA PHE A 23 -8.67 -10.08 -4.07
C PHE A 23 -9.40 -8.77 -4.40
N ILE A 24 -8.99 -7.65 -3.80
CA ILE A 24 -9.60 -6.34 -4.08
C ILE A 24 -9.41 -5.95 -5.55
N GLU A 25 -8.20 -6.11 -6.08
CA GLU A 25 -7.87 -5.65 -7.43
C GLU A 25 -8.47 -6.57 -8.52
N ARG A 26 -8.40 -7.89 -8.35
CA ARG A 26 -8.80 -8.86 -9.37
C ARG A 26 -10.27 -9.24 -9.32
N GLU A 27 -10.83 -9.40 -8.12
CA GLU A 27 -12.19 -9.92 -7.96
C GLU A 27 -13.21 -8.78 -7.77
N LEU A 28 -12.85 -7.75 -7.00
CA LEU A 28 -13.77 -6.65 -6.72
C LEU A 28 -13.61 -5.46 -7.68
N GLY A 29 -12.38 -5.18 -8.13
CA GLY A 29 -12.06 -4.00 -8.93
C GLY A 29 -12.24 -2.68 -8.16
N PHE A 30 -12.08 -2.70 -6.84
CA PHE A 30 -12.31 -1.51 -5.99
C PHE A 30 -11.00 -0.76 -5.71
N SER A 31 -11.11 0.55 -5.46
CA SER A 31 -10.00 1.32 -4.90
C SER A 31 -9.81 1.00 -3.41
N TYR A 32 -8.63 1.25 -2.86
CA TYR A 32 -8.36 1.00 -1.45
C TYR A 32 -7.38 1.98 -0.82
N VAL A 33 -7.54 2.18 0.49
CA VAL A 33 -6.60 2.85 1.39
C VAL A 33 -6.41 1.94 2.60
N ILE A 34 -5.28 1.24 2.65
CA ILE A 34 -5.00 0.27 3.70
C ILE A 34 -3.75 0.71 4.47
N ARG A 35 -3.89 0.84 5.79
CA ARG A 35 -2.76 1.18 6.66
C ARG A 35 -1.76 0.03 6.70
N LEU A 36 -0.47 0.31 6.54
CA LEU A 36 0.59 -0.69 6.63
C LEU A 36 1.20 -0.76 8.05
N LYS A 37 1.74 -1.94 8.42
CA LYS A 37 2.58 -2.06 9.62
C LYS A 37 3.91 -1.35 9.40
N SER A 38 4.48 -0.78 10.46
CA SER A 38 5.81 -0.13 10.40
C SER A 38 6.93 -1.09 9.98
N SER A 39 6.75 -2.39 10.18
CA SER A 39 7.65 -3.48 9.79
C SER A 39 7.37 -4.08 8.39
N THR A 40 6.41 -3.54 7.64
CA THR A 40 6.16 -3.94 6.25
C THR A 40 7.37 -3.59 5.37
N THR A 41 7.83 -4.56 4.58
CA THR A 41 8.88 -4.33 3.56
C THR A 41 8.27 -3.60 2.37
N ILE A 42 8.94 -2.53 1.94
CA ILE A 42 8.58 -1.75 0.76
C ILE A 42 9.78 -1.73 -0.18
N ILE A 43 9.53 -2.07 -1.44
CA ILE A 43 10.51 -2.02 -2.52
C ILE A 43 10.06 -0.91 -3.47
N SER A 44 10.86 0.14 -3.59
CA SER A 44 10.55 1.25 -4.51
C SER A 44 10.83 0.86 -5.97
N LYS A 45 10.30 1.65 -6.91
CA LYS A 45 10.62 1.54 -8.35
C LYS A 45 12.12 1.56 -8.67
N LYS A 46 12.94 2.22 -7.83
CA LYS A 46 14.41 2.27 -7.97
C LYS A 46 15.13 1.10 -7.28
N SER A 47 14.42 0.01 -6.99
CA SER A 47 14.93 -1.18 -6.30
C SER A 47 15.49 -0.93 -4.89
N THR A 48 15.21 0.23 -4.28
CA THR A 48 15.50 0.45 -2.86
C THR A 48 14.51 -0.29 -2.00
N THR A 49 15.00 -1.19 -1.15
CA THR A 49 14.20 -2.01 -0.23
C THR A 49 14.42 -1.56 1.21
N LYS A 50 13.35 -1.14 1.89
CA LYS A 50 13.39 -0.72 3.30
C LYS A 50 12.06 -1.03 4.00
N LYS A 51 12.07 -1.10 5.34
CA LYS A 51 10.84 -1.16 6.13
C LYS A 51 10.11 0.19 6.10
N ALA A 52 8.79 0.16 6.22
CA ALA A 52 7.96 1.37 6.22
C ALA A 52 8.46 2.46 7.19
N LYS A 53 8.89 2.08 8.41
CA LYS A 53 9.46 3.02 9.39
C LYS A 53 10.73 3.73 8.94
N GLU A 54 11.52 3.11 8.07
CA GLU A 54 12.80 3.65 7.59
C GLU A 54 12.62 4.67 6.45
N TRP A 55 11.40 4.80 5.94
CA TRP A 55 11.03 5.81 4.95
C TRP A 55 10.51 7.11 5.58
N LEU A 56 10.31 7.15 6.90
CA LEU A 56 9.86 8.34 7.61
C LEU A 56 10.86 9.49 7.44
N ARG A 57 10.36 10.66 7.07
CA ARG A 57 11.19 11.87 6.98
C ARG A 57 11.36 12.49 8.37
N THR A 58 12.55 13.00 8.64
CA THR A 58 12.87 13.70 9.90
C THR A 58 12.14 15.04 10.01
N ASP A 59 11.80 15.67 8.89
CA ASP A 59 11.07 16.94 8.82
C ASP A 59 9.55 16.80 9.03
N GLY A 60 9.06 15.60 9.32
CA GLY A 60 7.65 15.32 9.57
C GLY A 60 6.76 15.37 8.32
N ARG A 61 7.31 15.68 7.14
CA ARG A 61 6.54 15.70 5.91
C ARG A 61 6.24 14.28 5.44
N SER A 62 5.11 14.11 4.77
CA SER A 62 4.78 12.84 4.14
C SER A 62 5.71 12.57 2.95
N LEU A 63 5.95 11.29 2.66
CA LEU A 63 6.67 10.82 1.49
C LEU A 63 5.73 10.00 0.62
N ASN A 64 5.64 10.33 -0.67
CA ASN A 64 4.87 9.55 -1.64
C ASN A 64 5.82 8.64 -2.43
N ILE A 65 5.60 7.33 -2.35
CA ILE A 65 6.31 6.30 -3.10
C ILE A 65 5.34 5.72 -4.14
N LYS A 66 5.56 6.06 -5.42
CA LYS A 66 4.76 5.55 -6.54
C LYS A 66 5.35 4.25 -7.09
N GLN A 67 4.49 3.39 -7.64
CA GLN A 67 4.85 2.14 -8.30
C GLN A 67 5.79 1.29 -7.43
N ALA A 68 5.33 1.02 -6.21
CA ALA A 68 6.09 0.26 -5.22
C ALA A 68 5.68 -1.21 -5.25
N LYS A 69 6.43 -2.04 -4.53
CA LYS A 69 6.05 -3.41 -4.21
C LYS A 69 6.08 -3.63 -2.71
N LEU A 70 5.19 -4.48 -2.21
CA LEU A 70 5.07 -4.84 -0.81
C LEU A 70 5.59 -6.25 -0.54
N THR A 71 6.01 -6.45 0.72
CA THR A 71 6.35 -7.75 1.31
C THR A 71 7.45 -8.51 0.55
N LYS A 72 7.65 -9.80 0.85
CA LYS A 72 8.65 -10.64 0.15
C LYS A 72 8.11 -11.17 -1.18
N GLU A 73 6.80 -11.20 -1.30
CA GLU A 73 6.03 -11.63 -2.46
C GLU A 73 6.02 -10.58 -3.59
N GLU A 74 6.64 -9.41 -3.36
CA GLU A 74 6.81 -8.36 -4.36
C GLU A 74 5.49 -7.87 -4.96
N PHE A 75 4.42 -7.88 -4.16
CA PHE A 75 3.09 -7.51 -4.63
C PHE A 75 3.06 -6.03 -5.07
N PRO A 76 2.73 -5.73 -6.33
CA PRO A 76 2.77 -4.36 -6.85
C PRO A 76 1.65 -3.52 -6.23
N VAL A 77 1.94 -2.26 -5.91
CA VAL A 77 0.95 -1.28 -5.48
C VAL A 77 1.21 0.05 -6.15
N GLU A 78 0.14 0.76 -6.51
CA GLU A 78 0.25 2.01 -7.28
C GLU A 78 0.94 3.12 -6.49
N GLN A 79 0.60 3.24 -5.20
CA GLN A 79 1.04 4.34 -4.36
C GLN A 79 1.10 3.95 -2.89
N ILE A 80 2.15 4.41 -2.21
CA ILE A 80 2.28 4.35 -0.75
C ILE A 80 2.54 5.77 -0.23
N ILE A 81 1.73 6.20 0.74
CA ILE A 81 1.97 7.44 1.48
C ILE A 81 2.56 7.08 2.84
N ILE A 82 3.79 7.51 3.07
CA ILE A 82 4.49 7.39 4.35
C ILE A 82 4.24 8.68 5.13
N THR A 83 3.73 8.55 6.34
CA THR A 83 3.48 9.66 7.27
C THR A 83 3.80 9.22 8.70
N LYS A 84 4.18 10.17 9.56
CA LYS A 84 4.40 9.95 10.99
C LYS A 84 3.09 9.70 11.72
#